data_AF-A0A2V6MAX8-F1
#
_entry.id   AF-A0A2V6MAX8-F1
#
_cell.length_a   1.000
_cell.length_b   1.000
_cell.length_c   1.000
_cell.angle_alpha   90.00
_cell.angle_beta   90.00
_cell.angle_gamma   90.00
#
_symmetry.space_group_name_H-M   'P 1'
#
loop_
_entity.id
_entity.type
_entity.pdbx_description
1 polymer ?
#
loop_
_entity_poly.entity_id
_entity_poly.type
_entity_poly.pdbx_seq_one_letter_code
_entity_poly.pdbx_strand_id
1 'polypeptide(L)'
;MKLSSETENLFTVLRQSAKPKPVSAIEKLIEDAPDRDLCRINALAFAARHKLNEEDVIAAFLHGARLGIFDMSWNILCPACGGVLDSGATLKTVKQAEYTCVLCAEDCEPTLDEIVEVTFTISPRVRRIAAHDPGTLPFIEYYRQIFWSSGVDLPDDEALAKWIKETTLDAIELSAGEKVVLSLQLPEGYVIVF
;
A
#
# COMPACT_ATOMS: atom_id res chain seq x y z
N MET A 1 22.69 0.38 1.42
CA MET A 1 22.56 1.86 1.21
C MET A 1 23.28 2.56 2.37
N LYS A 2 24.07 3.64 2.18
CA LYS A 2 24.66 4.34 3.35
C LYS A 2 23.55 5.08 4.10
N LEU A 3 23.15 4.55 5.26
CA LEU A 3 22.19 5.20 6.16
C LEU A 3 22.74 6.54 6.63
N SER A 4 21.87 7.57 6.68
CA SER A 4 22.26 8.87 7.21
C SER A 4 22.51 8.76 8.73
N SER A 5 23.30 9.68 9.30
CA SER A 5 23.50 9.71 10.76
C SER A 5 22.20 9.91 11.54
N GLU A 6 21.21 10.60 10.95
CA GLU A 6 19.89 10.75 11.55
C GLU A 6 19.14 9.41 11.57
N THR A 7 19.20 8.66 10.48
CA THR A 7 18.53 7.36 10.36
C THR A 7 19.12 6.32 11.32
N GLU A 8 20.44 6.30 11.49
CA GLU A 8 21.10 5.39 12.45
C GLU A 8 20.70 5.71 13.91
N ASN A 9 20.50 6.99 14.24
CA ASN A 9 19.99 7.37 15.56
C ASN A 9 18.57 6.84 15.78
N LEU A 10 17.69 6.93 14.77
CA LEU A 10 16.33 6.38 14.84
C LEU A 10 16.36 4.86 15.06
N PHE A 11 17.21 4.13 14.33
CA PHE A 11 17.37 2.68 14.51
C PHE A 11 17.95 2.32 15.88
N THR A 12 18.89 3.11 16.39
CA THR A 12 19.41 2.92 17.76
C THR A 12 18.28 3.00 18.79
N VAL A 13 17.39 3.99 18.69
CA VAL A 13 16.24 4.12 19.60
C VAL A 13 15.22 2.98 19.39
N LEU A 14 15.00 2.55 18.14
CA LEU A 14 14.11 1.44 17.82
C LEU A 14 14.60 0.11 18.46
N ARG A 15 15.90 -0.18 18.38
CA ARG A 15 16.54 -1.36 19.01
C ARG A 15 16.38 -1.37 20.53
N GLN A 16 16.23 -0.21 21.17
CA GLN A 16 15.96 -0.08 22.61
C GLN A 16 14.48 -0.22 22.96
N SER A 17 13.58 0.02 22.00
CA SER A 17 12.13 0.13 22.25
C SER A 17 11.36 -1.13 21.87
N ALA A 18 11.92 -2.00 21.03
CA ALA A 18 11.26 -3.21 20.53
C ALA A 18 12.19 -4.43 20.58
N LYS A 19 11.63 -5.64 20.37
CA LYS A 19 12.39 -6.88 20.42
C LYS A 19 13.46 -6.94 19.31
N PRO A 20 14.66 -7.51 19.58
CA PRO A 20 15.75 -7.51 18.60
C PRO A 20 15.43 -8.18 17.26
N LYS A 21 14.65 -9.28 17.27
CA LYS A 21 14.34 -10.05 16.06
C LYS A 21 13.47 -9.25 15.05
N PRO A 22 12.29 -8.71 15.43
CA PRO A 22 11.53 -7.82 14.56
C PRO A 22 12.33 -6.60 14.07
N VAL A 23 13.09 -5.95 14.96
CA VAL A 23 13.87 -4.76 14.59
C VAL A 23 14.92 -5.11 13.53
N SER A 24 15.65 -6.20 13.73
CA SER A 24 16.64 -6.67 12.73
C SER A 24 15.98 -7.04 11.40
N ALA A 25 14.78 -7.62 11.40
CA ALA A 25 14.05 -7.93 10.18
C ALA A 25 13.56 -6.66 9.46
N ILE A 26 13.10 -5.64 10.20
CA ILE A 26 12.71 -4.33 9.68
C ILE A 26 13.91 -3.59 9.07
N GLU A 27 15.05 -3.56 9.77
CA GLU A 27 16.27 -2.93 9.24
C GLU A 27 16.71 -3.59 7.92
N LYS A 28 16.67 -4.92 7.87
CA LYS A 28 16.96 -5.67 6.65
C LYS A 28 15.98 -5.38 5.52
N LEU A 29 14.68 -5.30 5.82
CA LEU A 29 13.66 -4.90 4.85
C LEU A 29 13.99 -3.52 4.26
N ILE A 30 14.29 -2.54 5.10
CA ILE A 30 14.60 -1.16 4.66
C ILE A 30 15.86 -1.12 3.80
N GLU A 31 16.86 -1.94 4.10
CA GLU A 31 18.13 -1.96 3.36
C GLU A 31 18.02 -2.68 2.02
N ASP A 32 17.40 -3.87 2.00
CA ASP A 32 17.50 -4.81 0.88
C ASP A 32 16.28 -4.80 -0.04
N ALA A 33 15.10 -4.39 0.46
CA ALA A 33 13.87 -4.57 -0.29
C ALA A 33 13.73 -3.57 -1.46
N PRO A 34 13.03 -3.97 -2.53
CA PRO A 34 12.54 -3.04 -3.55
C PRO A 34 11.67 -1.95 -2.93
N ASP A 35 11.65 -0.76 -3.54
CA ASP A 35 10.90 0.39 -3.04
C ASP A 35 9.40 0.10 -2.80
N ARG A 36 8.78 -0.69 -3.68
CA ARG A 36 7.36 -1.08 -3.56
C ARG A 36 7.05 -1.87 -2.29
N ASP A 37 8.00 -2.67 -1.80
CA ASP A 37 7.84 -3.48 -0.59
C ASP A 37 7.95 -2.63 0.69
N LEU A 38 8.30 -1.35 0.55
CA LEU A 38 8.31 -0.35 1.62
C LEU A 38 7.07 0.55 1.60
N CYS A 39 6.15 0.33 0.65
CA CYS A 39 4.84 0.95 0.59
C CYS A 39 3.81 0.05 1.28
N ARG A 40 2.97 0.63 2.15
CA ARG A 40 1.81 -0.03 2.76
C ARG A 40 2.10 -1.43 3.32
N ILE A 41 3.16 -1.54 4.10
CA ILE A 41 3.54 -2.80 4.75
C ILE A 41 2.44 -3.22 5.71
N ASN A 42 1.92 -4.43 5.54
CA ASN A 42 1.02 -5.08 6.47
C ASN A 42 1.84 -5.83 7.54
N ALA A 43 1.75 -5.39 8.80
CA ALA A 43 2.55 -5.94 9.89
C ALA A 43 2.25 -7.43 10.16
N LEU A 44 1.01 -7.88 9.95
CA LEU A 44 0.62 -9.29 10.14
C LEU A 44 1.20 -10.16 9.01
N ALA A 45 1.08 -9.71 7.77
CA ALA A 45 1.69 -10.40 6.63
C ALA A 45 3.21 -10.47 6.75
N PHE A 46 3.84 -9.39 7.24
CA PHE A 46 5.27 -9.37 7.55
C PHE A 46 5.62 -10.40 8.64
N ALA A 47 4.87 -10.43 9.75
CA ALA A 47 5.10 -11.38 10.83
C ALA A 47 5.02 -12.84 10.33
N ALA A 48 3.99 -13.16 9.54
CA ALA A 48 3.80 -14.49 8.95
C ALA A 48 4.97 -14.86 8.01
N ARG A 49 5.35 -13.97 7.09
CA ARG A 49 6.45 -14.18 6.13
C ARG A 49 7.79 -14.42 6.82
N HIS A 50 8.07 -13.68 7.90
CA HIS A 50 9.31 -13.77 8.65
C HIS A 50 9.27 -14.80 9.80
N LYS A 51 8.13 -15.47 10.02
CA LYS A 51 7.90 -16.42 11.13
C LYS A 51 8.22 -15.82 12.49
N LEU A 52 7.76 -14.60 12.71
CA LEU A 52 7.92 -13.84 13.96
C LEU A 52 6.60 -13.78 14.72
N ASN A 53 6.68 -13.50 16.03
CA ASN A 53 5.48 -13.26 16.83
C ASN A 53 4.80 -11.97 16.35
N GLU A 54 3.48 -12.04 16.15
CA GLU A 54 2.68 -10.93 15.59
C GLU A 54 2.69 -9.69 16.50
N GLU A 55 2.47 -9.86 17.81
CA GLU A 55 2.46 -8.74 18.75
C GLU A 55 3.81 -8.01 18.80
N ASP A 56 4.91 -8.76 18.80
CA ASP A 56 6.26 -8.20 18.78
C ASP A 56 6.55 -7.41 17.49
N VAL A 57 6.05 -7.88 16.34
CA VAL A 57 6.18 -7.19 15.04
C VAL A 57 5.32 -5.93 15.01
N ILE A 58 4.05 -6.02 15.43
CA ILE A 58 3.15 -4.87 15.54
C ILE A 58 3.78 -3.81 16.44
N ALA A 59 4.27 -4.19 17.62
CA ALA A 59 4.94 -3.27 18.53
C ALA A 59 6.15 -2.60 17.87
N ALA A 60 6.97 -3.34 17.13
CA ALA A 60 8.13 -2.78 16.42
C ALA A 60 7.73 -1.76 15.35
N PHE A 61 6.71 -2.05 14.53
CA PHE A 61 6.20 -1.08 13.54
C PHE A 61 5.55 0.14 14.21
N LEU A 62 4.81 -0.02 15.30
CA LEU A 62 4.23 1.10 16.06
C LEU A 62 5.31 1.99 16.69
N HIS A 63 6.36 1.40 17.26
CA HIS A 63 7.52 2.15 17.75
C HIS A 63 8.23 2.86 16.59
N GLY A 64 8.42 2.18 15.45
CA GLY A 64 8.97 2.78 14.24
C GLY A 64 8.15 3.97 13.73
N ALA A 65 6.82 3.87 13.75
CA ALA A 65 5.92 4.95 13.37
C ALA A 65 6.03 6.15 14.32
N ARG A 66 6.07 5.89 15.64
CA ARG A 66 6.27 6.94 16.65
C ARG A 66 7.62 7.66 16.49
N LEU A 67 8.64 6.97 16.00
CA LEU A 67 9.97 7.53 15.73
C LEU A 67 10.04 8.24 14.35
N GLY A 68 8.99 8.19 13.54
CA GLY A 68 8.98 8.76 12.19
C GLY A 68 9.78 7.94 11.18
N ILE A 69 10.05 6.66 11.46
CA ILE A 69 10.62 5.73 10.49
C ILE A 69 9.54 5.35 9.47
N PHE A 70 8.31 5.15 9.94
CA PHE A 70 7.15 4.83 9.11
C PHE A 70 6.03 5.84 9.33
N ASP A 71 5.24 6.05 8.30
CA ASP A 71 3.95 6.69 8.39
C ASP A 71 2.87 5.59 8.50
N MET A 72 2.11 5.59 9.60
CA MET A 72 1.03 4.65 9.83
C MET A 72 -0.27 5.20 9.25
N SER A 73 -0.96 4.39 8.45
CA SER A 73 -2.22 4.76 7.80
C SER A 73 -3.32 3.75 8.14
N TRP A 74 -4.53 4.27 8.37
CA TRP A 74 -5.76 3.51 8.46
C TRP A 74 -6.45 3.58 7.11
N ASN A 75 -6.62 2.45 6.42
CA ASN A 75 -7.23 2.40 5.09
C ASN A 75 -8.59 1.70 5.15
N ILE A 76 -9.56 2.29 4.46
CA ILE A 76 -10.92 1.77 4.31
C ILE A 76 -11.00 1.02 3.00
N LEU A 77 -11.45 -0.22 3.05
CA LEU A 77 -11.42 -1.14 1.91
C LEU A 77 -12.82 -1.38 1.33
N CYS A 78 -12.90 -1.52 0.02
CA CYS A 78 -14.09 -2.04 -0.62
C CYS A 78 -14.20 -3.55 -0.29
N PRO A 79 -15.30 -4.02 0.30
CA PRO A 79 -15.47 -5.45 0.59
C PRO A 79 -15.55 -6.31 -0.68
N ALA A 80 -15.91 -5.72 -1.83
CA ALA A 80 -16.04 -6.45 -3.10
C ALA A 80 -14.70 -6.68 -3.80
N CYS A 81 -13.84 -5.65 -3.91
CA CYS A 81 -12.58 -5.73 -4.67
C CYS A 81 -11.31 -5.49 -3.87
N GLY A 82 -11.40 -5.15 -2.58
CA GLY A 82 -10.25 -4.75 -1.76
C GLY A 82 -9.65 -3.40 -2.13
N GLY A 83 -10.30 -2.62 -3.02
CA GLY A 83 -9.87 -1.27 -3.39
C GLY A 83 -9.98 -0.29 -2.23
N VAL A 84 -9.08 0.68 -2.15
CA VAL A 84 -8.95 1.57 -1.00
C VAL A 84 -9.79 2.82 -1.22
N LEU A 85 -10.83 2.95 -0.42
CA LEU A 85 -11.88 3.96 -0.52
C LEU A 85 -11.46 5.28 0.14
N ASP A 86 -10.76 5.19 1.26
CA ASP A 86 -10.22 6.33 2.00
C ASP A 86 -9.01 5.90 2.83
N SER A 87 -8.15 6.87 3.16
CA SER A 87 -6.98 6.65 4.00
C SER A 87 -6.78 7.83 4.95
N GLY A 88 -6.57 7.55 6.23
CA GLY A 88 -6.44 8.56 7.27
C GLY A 88 -5.29 8.29 8.23
N ALA A 89 -4.70 9.36 8.76
CA ALA A 89 -3.69 9.26 9.82
C ALA A 89 -4.29 8.79 11.17
N THR A 90 -5.61 8.93 11.35
CA THR A 90 -6.30 8.49 12.57
C THR A 90 -7.64 7.86 12.22
N LEU A 91 -8.13 6.96 13.07
CA LEU A 91 -9.46 6.38 12.89
C LEU A 91 -10.60 7.43 12.97
N LYS A 92 -10.35 8.60 13.57
CA LYS A 92 -11.33 9.69 13.65
C LYS A 92 -11.56 10.41 12.32
N THR A 93 -10.62 10.31 11.38
CA THR A 93 -10.76 10.91 10.05
C THR A 93 -11.53 10.02 9.09
N VAL A 94 -11.74 8.76 9.45
CA VAL A 94 -12.61 7.83 8.74
C VAL A 94 -14.05 8.27 8.95
N LYS A 95 -14.70 8.74 7.89
CA LYS A 95 -16.11 9.10 7.93
C LYS A 95 -16.94 7.81 7.90
N GLN A 96 -18.06 7.79 8.60
CA GLN A 96 -19.02 6.67 8.58
C GLN A 96 -20.08 6.79 7.47
N ALA A 97 -20.04 7.87 6.67
CA ALA A 97 -20.96 8.04 5.55
C ALA A 97 -20.60 7.07 4.42
N GLU A 98 -21.61 6.64 3.67
CA GLU A 98 -21.53 5.75 2.51
C GLU A 98 -20.31 6.08 1.62
N TYR A 99 -19.52 5.05 1.30
CA TYR A 99 -18.44 5.16 0.32
C TYR A 99 -18.86 4.48 -0.97
N THR A 100 -18.68 5.16 -2.09
CA THR A 100 -18.83 4.56 -3.42
C THR A 100 -17.47 4.15 -3.95
N CYS A 101 -17.29 2.86 -4.24
CA CYS A 101 -16.04 2.37 -4.83
C CYS A 101 -15.92 2.81 -6.29
N VAL A 102 -14.83 3.48 -6.65
CA VAL A 102 -14.59 3.92 -8.05
C VAL A 102 -14.40 2.77 -9.04
N LEU A 103 -14.03 1.57 -8.56
CA LEU A 103 -13.85 0.39 -9.42
C LEU A 103 -15.08 -0.51 -9.48
N CYS A 104 -15.86 -0.61 -8.41
CA CYS A 104 -17.03 -1.49 -8.39
C CYS A 104 -18.34 -0.74 -8.65
N ALA A 105 -18.36 0.58 -8.48
CA ALA A 105 -19.55 1.42 -8.42
C ALA A 105 -20.61 0.95 -7.40
N GLU A 106 -20.18 0.16 -6.42
CA GLU A 106 -21.00 -0.34 -5.32
C GLU A 106 -20.90 0.61 -4.13
N ASP A 107 -22.05 0.94 -3.55
CA ASP A 107 -22.14 1.69 -2.29
C ASP A 107 -21.91 0.75 -1.11
N CYS A 108 -20.99 1.15 -0.23
CA CYS A 108 -20.58 0.35 0.91
C CYS A 108 -20.78 1.16 2.20
N GLU A 109 -21.52 0.58 3.16
CA GLU A 109 -21.53 1.05 4.54
C GLU A 109 -20.42 0.33 5.32
N PRO A 110 -19.33 1.02 5.72
CA PRO A 110 -18.25 0.36 6.41
C PRO A 110 -18.61 0.07 7.86
N THR A 111 -18.68 -1.21 8.21
CA THR A 111 -18.51 -1.66 9.59
C THR A 111 -17.01 -1.59 9.91
N LEU A 112 -16.66 -0.89 11.00
CA LEU A 112 -15.26 -0.64 11.41
C LEU A 112 -14.42 -1.91 11.51
N ASP A 113 -15.04 -3.02 11.91
CA ASP A 113 -14.34 -4.28 12.19
C ASP A 113 -14.03 -5.12 10.94
N GLU A 114 -14.68 -4.84 9.80
CA GLU A 114 -14.59 -5.71 8.60
C GLU A 114 -13.83 -5.03 7.44
N ILE A 115 -13.66 -3.71 7.49
CA ILE A 115 -13.30 -2.90 6.31
C ILE A 115 -12.03 -2.06 6.52
N VAL A 116 -11.38 -2.15 7.69
CA VAL A 116 -10.21 -1.33 8.02
C VAL A 116 -8.92 -2.17 7.99
N GLU A 117 -7.90 -1.70 7.26
CA GLU A 117 -6.53 -2.20 7.40
C GLU A 117 -5.58 -1.13 7.94
N VAL A 118 -4.57 -1.56 8.70
CA VAL A 118 -3.48 -0.70 9.17
C VAL A 118 -2.22 -1.06 8.41
N THR A 119 -1.60 -0.07 7.78
CA THR A 119 -0.37 -0.26 7.00
C THR A 119 0.70 0.76 7.37
N PHE A 120 1.95 0.39 7.15
CA PHE A 120 3.12 1.23 7.44
C PHE A 120 3.90 1.51 6.15
N THR A 121 4.01 2.78 5.78
CA THR A 121 4.81 3.21 4.63
C THR A 121 6.11 3.84 5.13
N ILE A 122 7.25 3.51 4.53
CA ILE A 122 8.54 4.11 4.94
C ILE A 122 8.47 5.63 4.82
N SER A 123 9.00 6.37 5.79
CA SER A 123 9.06 7.82 5.70
C SER A 123 10.05 8.26 4.61
N PRO A 124 9.75 9.28 3.78
CA PRO A 124 10.70 9.82 2.81
C PRO A 124 11.99 10.35 3.44
N ARG A 125 11.97 10.65 4.76
CA ARG A 125 13.16 11.03 5.54
C ARG A 125 14.15 9.88 5.73
N VAL A 126 13.67 8.64 5.68
CA VAL A 126 14.49 7.43 5.78
C VAL A 126 14.88 6.94 4.40
N ARG A 127 13.90 6.78 3.51
CA ARG A 127 14.10 6.38 2.11
C ARG A 127 12.93 6.88 1.27
N ARG A 128 13.20 7.70 0.28
CA ARG A 128 12.16 8.14 -0.68
C ARG A 128 11.88 7.01 -1.66
N ILE A 129 10.61 6.68 -1.85
CA ILE A 129 10.12 5.67 -2.79
C ILE A 129 9.11 6.30 -3.77
N ALA A 130 8.85 5.65 -4.90
CA ALA A 130 7.91 6.16 -5.91
C ALA A 130 6.49 6.38 -5.35
N ALA A 131 6.04 5.53 -4.41
CA ALA A 131 4.74 5.67 -3.76
C ALA A 131 4.56 6.95 -2.92
N HIS A 132 5.63 7.70 -2.62
CA HIS A 132 5.51 9.04 -2.02
C HIS A 132 4.98 10.10 -2.99
N ASP A 133 4.95 9.79 -4.29
CA ASP A 133 4.37 10.62 -5.33
C ASP A 133 3.49 9.76 -6.27
N PRO A 134 2.31 9.30 -5.80
CA PRO A 134 1.48 8.32 -6.52
C PRO A 134 1.12 8.73 -7.95
N GLY A 135 0.99 10.03 -8.22
CA GLY A 135 0.64 10.56 -9.54
C GLY A 135 1.74 10.37 -10.60
N THR A 136 2.93 9.93 -10.20
CA THR A 136 4.05 9.61 -11.11
C THR A 136 4.18 8.11 -11.37
N LEU A 137 3.41 7.27 -10.69
CA LEU A 137 3.42 5.84 -10.91
C LEU A 137 2.72 5.51 -12.23
N PRO A 138 3.28 4.60 -13.04
CA PRO A 138 2.51 3.95 -14.11
C PRO A 138 1.23 3.35 -13.52
N PHE A 139 0.13 3.37 -14.28
CA PHE A 139 -1.20 3.01 -13.78
C PHE A 139 -1.19 1.69 -13.02
N ILE A 140 -0.50 0.66 -13.53
CA ILE A 140 -0.43 -0.63 -12.84
C ILE A 140 0.27 -0.55 -11.49
N GLU A 141 1.37 0.20 -11.40
CA GLU A 141 2.10 0.36 -10.14
C GLU A 141 1.27 1.20 -9.15
N TYR A 142 0.47 2.15 -9.64
CA TYR A 142 -0.54 2.81 -8.82
C TYR A 142 -1.57 1.80 -8.29
N TYR A 143 -2.12 0.94 -9.15
CA TYR A 143 -3.10 -0.06 -8.72
C TYR A 143 -2.51 -1.02 -7.67
N ARG A 144 -1.29 -1.49 -7.93
CA ARG A 144 -0.54 -2.41 -7.07
C ARG A 144 -0.16 -1.83 -5.71
N GLN A 145 0.32 -0.59 -5.68
CA GLN A 145 0.90 0.00 -4.47
C GLN A 145 -0.07 0.88 -3.69
N ILE A 146 -1.08 1.45 -4.35
CA ILE A 146 -1.93 2.52 -3.80
C ILE A 146 -3.40 2.12 -3.80
N PHE A 147 -3.92 1.56 -4.91
CA PHE A 147 -5.35 1.28 -5.01
C PHE A 147 -5.77 0.04 -4.22
N TRP A 148 -5.13 -1.10 -4.45
CA TRP A 148 -5.54 -2.34 -3.80
C TRP A 148 -5.01 -2.46 -2.37
N SER A 149 -5.78 -3.16 -1.54
CA SER A 149 -5.39 -3.54 -0.19
C SER A 149 -4.06 -4.30 -0.20
N SER A 150 -3.31 -4.09 0.89
CA SER A 150 -2.09 -4.85 1.18
C SER A 150 -2.30 -6.38 1.27
N GLY A 151 -3.56 -6.83 1.42
CA GLY A 151 -3.95 -8.23 1.47
C GLY A 151 -4.27 -8.87 0.11
N VAL A 152 -4.28 -8.10 -0.98
CA VAL A 152 -4.51 -8.67 -2.33
C VAL A 152 -3.28 -9.46 -2.76
N ASP A 153 -3.47 -10.76 -3.00
CA ASP A 153 -2.41 -11.65 -3.48
C ASP A 153 -2.24 -11.50 -4.99
N LEU A 154 -1.39 -10.56 -5.39
CA LEU A 154 -1.03 -10.35 -6.78
C LEU A 154 0.02 -11.37 -7.22
N PRO A 155 -0.05 -11.86 -8.48
CA PRO A 155 0.97 -12.77 -9.00
C PRO A 155 2.33 -12.08 -9.10
N ASP A 156 3.37 -12.86 -9.42
CA ASP A 156 4.70 -12.33 -9.67
C ASP A 156 4.74 -11.33 -10.84
N ASP A 157 5.83 -10.58 -10.97
CA ASP A 157 5.96 -9.48 -11.92
C ASP A 157 5.77 -9.95 -13.38
N GLU A 158 6.21 -11.16 -13.73
CA GLU A 158 6.08 -11.69 -15.09
C GLU A 158 4.63 -12.07 -15.40
N ALA A 159 4.00 -12.81 -14.49
CA ALA A 159 2.60 -13.21 -14.62
C ALA A 159 1.65 -12.00 -14.59
N LEU A 160 1.90 -11.02 -13.72
CA LEU A 160 1.13 -9.78 -13.66
C LEU A 160 1.24 -9.00 -14.98
N ALA A 161 2.47 -8.81 -15.49
CA ALA A 161 2.69 -8.12 -16.76
C ALA A 161 1.99 -8.81 -17.94
N LYS A 162 2.01 -10.16 -17.95
CA LYS A 162 1.27 -10.95 -18.93
C LYS A 162 -0.24 -10.72 -18.82
N TRP A 163 -0.81 -10.81 -17.62
CA TRP A 163 -2.24 -10.62 -17.40
C TRP A 163 -2.70 -9.25 -17.88
N ILE A 164 -2.00 -8.19 -17.50
CA ILE A 164 -2.33 -6.82 -17.93
C ILE A 164 -2.35 -6.71 -19.45
N LYS A 165 -1.34 -7.26 -20.12
CA LYS A 165 -1.26 -7.24 -21.58
C LYS A 165 -2.43 -7.99 -22.23
N GLU A 166 -2.88 -9.08 -21.62
CA GLU A 166 -3.96 -9.92 -22.15
C GLU A 166 -5.36 -9.39 -21.82
N THR A 167 -5.54 -8.65 -20.72
CA THR A 167 -6.84 -8.19 -20.24
C THR A 167 -7.13 -6.72 -20.52
N THR A 168 -6.10 -5.90 -20.74
CA THR A 168 -6.25 -4.46 -21.00
C THR A 168 -6.55 -4.24 -22.47
N LEU A 169 -7.75 -3.70 -22.79
CA LEU A 169 -8.12 -3.34 -24.16
C LEU A 169 -7.34 -2.12 -24.67
N ASP A 170 -7.23 -1.09 -23.84
CA ASP A 170 -6.42 0.10 -24.07
C ASP A 170 -6.22 0.84 -22.73
N ALA A 171 -5.16 1.63 -22.61
CA ALA A 171 -4.87 2.44 -21.43
C ALA A 171 -4.10 3.70 -21.82
N ILE A 172 -4.56 4.85 -21.33
CA ILE A 172 -3.93 6.15 -21.60
C ILE A 172 -3.83 6.93 -20.31
N GLU A 173 -2.61 7.37 -19.99
CA GLU A 173 -2.35 8.31 -18.90
C GLU A 173 -2.39 9.74 -19.45
N LEU A 174 -3.04 10.64 -18.72
CA LEU A 174 -3.22 12.03 -19.11
C LEU A 174 -2.57 12.96 -18.10
N SER A 175 -1.81 13.92 -18.61
CA SER A 175 -1.33 15.06 -17.84
C SER A 175 -2.47 16.05 -17.59
N ALA A 176 -2.28 16.93 -16.61
CA ALA A 176 -3.25 17.97 -16.30
C ALA A 176 -3.58 18.83 -17.53
N GLY A 177 -4.87 18.89 -17.90
CA GLY A 177 -5.38 19.67 -19.03
C GLY A 177 -5.35 18.95 -20.38
N GLU A 178 -4.79 17.74 -20.46
CA GLU A 178 -4.86 16.93 -21.67
C GLU A 178 -6.26 16.35 -21.87
N LYS A 179 -6.58 16.06 -23.13
CA LYS A 179 -7.84 15.43 -23.54
C LYS A 179 -7.50 14.29 -24.47
N VAL A 180 -8.26 13.20 -24.35
CA VAL A 180 -8.13 12.07 -25.26
C VAL A 180 -9.49 11.54 -25.69
N VAL A 181 -9.52 10.92 -26.85
CA VAL A 181 -10.66 10.14 -27.34
C VAL A 181 -10.17 8.70 -27.47
N LEU A 182 -10.73 7.81 -26.66
CA LEU A 182 -10.50 6.37 -26.74
C LEU A 182 -11.55 5.74 -27.64
N SER A 183 -11.12 5.00 -28.66
CA SER A 183 -11.98 4.23 -29.55
C SER A 183 -11.65 2.75 -29.37
N LEU A 184 -12.55 2.03 -28.70
CA LEU A 184 -12.34 0.62 -28.35
C LEU A 184 -13.16 -0.30 -29.25
N GLN A 185 -12.57 -1.44 -29.64
CA GLN A 185 -13.34 -2.57 -30.17
C GLN A 185 -13.60 -3.55 -29.04
N LEU A 186 -14.86 -3.64 -28.61
CA LEU A 186 -15.24 -4.53 -27.52
C LEU A 186 -15.42 -5.97 -28.04
N PRO A 187 -14.91 -6.99 -27.32
CA PRO A 187 -15.22 -8.37 -27.62
C PRO A 187 -16.69 -8.68 -27.33
N GLU A 188 -17.22 -9.74 -27.92
CA GLU A 188 -18.55 -10.24 -27.57
C GLU A 188 -18.56 -10.72 -26.10
N GLY A 189 -19.44 -10.15 -25.27
CA GLY A 189 -19.54 -10.50 -23.86
C GLY A 189 -20.06 -9.36 -22.98
N TYR A 190 -19.96 -9.57 -21.66
CA TYR A 190 -20.27 -8.55 -20.67
C TYR A 190 -19.07 -7.62 -20.48
N VAL A 191 -19.29 -6.32 -20.61
CA VAL A 191 -18.26 -5.27 -20.44
C VAL A 191 -18.76 -4.27 -19.42
N ILE A 192 -17.94 -3.97 -18.43
CA ILE A 192 -18.19 -2.85 -17.50
C ILE A 192 -17.27 -1.70 -17.91
N VAL A 193 -17.83 -0.50 -18.01
CA VAL A 193 -17.11 0.75 -18.31
C VAL A 193 -17.28 1.67 -17.12
N PHE A 194 -16.17 2.15 -16.56
CA PHE A 194 -16.11 3.08 -15.43
C PHE A 194 -15.51 4.41 -15.87
#